data_AF-A0A0F0KQ12-F1
#
_entry.id   AF-A0A0F0KQ12-F1
#
_cell.length_a   1.000
_cell.length_b   1.000
_cell.length_c   1.000
_cell.angle_alpha   90.00
_cell.angle_beta   90.00
_cell.angle_gamma   90.00
#
_symmetry.space_group_name_H-M   'P 1'
#
loop_
_entity.id
_entity.type
_entity.pdbx_description
1 polymer ?
#
loop_
_entity_poly.entity_id
_entity_poly.type
_entity_poly.pdbx_seq_one_letter_code
_entity_poly.pdbx_strand_id
1 'polypeptide(L)'
;MTSRPGLPTSVRLYPGETAASYWARLCAANAIGEKDLWLALRREDRTLPIRVTPRSALRKIEALGGLPDGALLREAGGRACGHGGATRQVECPSCRMIPAAVALCRRCARGDQVTVARMHGPVCVRHRRWHGSGRDIPLPGRHKHLLAQRLLNGTLTLRGVPYRSPEVDAAAELLRLRNLEGGCAAELLDDEILQFPRRIALTARLTDARLANVLMSQGLGGYALAMLFDRVVAAHSLGHRAVDGIFDSLRIQGRELWIGRSAVATQGGCVLTPAARRMLPRVKAIRAHVLNHRVELRSR
;
A
#
# COMPACT_ATOMS: atom_id res chain seq x y z
N MET A 1 3.89 20.20 -37.73
CA MET A 1 3.17 19.10 -37.03
C MET A 1 1.71 19.48 -36.98
N THR A 2 0.89 18.89 -37.84
CA THR A 2 -0.56 19.11 -37.85
C THR A 2 -1.15 18.52 -36.57
N SER A 3 -1.70 19.37 -35.70
CA SER A 3 -2.38 18.92 -34.49
C SER A 3 -3.61 18.12 -34.91
N ARG A 4 -3.66 16.85 -34.49
CA ARG A 4 -4.87 16.04 -34.67
C ARG A 4 -6.01 16.76 -33.92
N PRO A 5 -7.19 16.95 -34.52
CA PRO A 5 -8.34 17.37 -33.76
C PRO A 5 -8.58 16.34 -32.66
N GLY A 6 -8.95 16.80 -31.47
CA GLY A 6 -9.30 15.94 -30.35
C GLY A 6 -10.39 14.94 -30.75
N LEU A 7 -10.54 13.87 -29.98
CA LEU A 7 -11.67 12.96 -30.17
C LEU A 7 -12.99 13.72 -29.98
N PRO A 8 -14.07 13.31 -30.66
CA PRO A 8 -15.35 14.03 -30.64
C PRO A 8 -15.92 14.25 -29.23
N THR A 9 -15.73 13.29 -28.33
CA THR A 9 -16.15 13.37 -26.94
C THR A 9 -14.93 13.50 -26.04
N SER A 10 -14.80 14.63 -25.36
CA SER A 10 -13.79 14.82 -24.31
C SER A 10 -14.29 14.29 -22.97
N VAL A 11 -13.36 13.89 -22.11
CA VAL A 11 -13.66 13.50 -20.72
C VAL A 11 -12.91 14.40 -19.77
N ARG A 12 -13.55 14.74 -18.64
CA ARG A 12 -12.87 15.51 -17.60
C ARG A 12 -11.74 14.69 -16.97
N LEU A 13 -10.62 15.35 -16.70
CA LEU A 13 -9.52 14.83 -15.91
C LEU A 13 -9.84 14.98 -14.41
N TYR A 14 -9.69 13.90 -13.64
CA TYR A 14 -9.83 13.96 -12.18
C TYR A 14 -8.49 14.25 -11.49
N PRO A 15 -8.50 14.94 -10.32
CA PRO A 15 -7.27 15.18 -9.58
C PRO A 15 -6.61 13.88 -9.11
N GLY A 16 -5.36 13.64 -9.50
CA GLY A 16 -4.67 12.39 -9.20
C GLY A 16 -4.88 11.28 -10.22
N GLU A 17 -5.69 11.47 -11.27
CA GLU A 17 -6.06 10.40 -12.20
C GLU A 17 -4.85 9.79 -12.91
N THR A 18 -4.82 8.47 -13.02
CA THR A 18 -3.76 7.79 -13.77
C THR A 18 -3.98 7.98 -15.27
N ALA A 19 -2.90 8.06 -16.05
CA ALA A 19 -3.00 8.14 -17.51
C ALA A 19 -3.77 6.95 -18.11
N ALA A 20 -3.67 5.76 -17.50
CA ALA A 20 -4.44 4.59 -17.90
C ALA A 20 -5.95 4.75 -17.64
N SER A 21 -6.34 5.29 -16.49
CA SER A 21 -7.74 5.62 -16.17
C SER A 21 -8.32 6.61 -17.18
N TYR A 22 -7.60 7.70 -17.40
CA TYR A 22 -8.02 8.75 -18.32
C TYR A 22 -8.19 8.20 -19.75
N TRP A 23 -7.20 7.41 -20.20
CA TRP A 23 -7.23 6.76 -21.51
C TRP A 23 -8.43 5.82 -21.69
N ALA A 24 -8.66 4.92 -20.73
CA ALA A 24 -9.78 3.99 -20.78
C ALA A 24 -11.14 4.73 -20.83
N ARG A 25 -11.29 5.80 -20.03
CA ARG A 25 -12.50 6.62 -20.03
C ARG A 25 -12.69 7.40 -21.33
N LEU A 26 -11.62 7.95 -21.88
CA LEU A 26 -11.66 8.66 -23.16
C LEU A 26 -12.06 7.71 -24.30
N CYS A 27 -11.51 6.49 -24.33
CA CYS A 27 -11.88 5.46 -25.30
C CYS A 27 -13.35 5.05 -25.15
N ALA A 28 -13.78 4.78 -23.91
CA ALA A 28 -15.16 4.41 -23.61
C ALA A 28 -16.17 5.50 -24.02
N ALA A 29 -15.86 6.78 -23.75
CA ALA A 29 -16.71 7.91 -24.10
C ALA A 29 -16.90 8.09 -25.61
N ASN A 30 -15.96 7.57 -26.41
CA ASN A 30 -16.01 7.62 -27.87
C ASN A 30 -16.41 6.27 -28.49
N ALA A 31 -16.75 5.26 -27.68
CA ALA A 31 -17.06 3.90 -28.12
C ALA A 31 -15.95 3.24 -28.98
N ILE A 32 -14.68 3.52 -28.65
CA ILE A 32 -13.52 2.98 -29.36
C ILE A 32 -12.79 1.96 -28.47
N GLY A 33 -12.39 0.83 -29.03
CA GLY A 33 -11.52 -0.12 -28.36
C GLY A 33 -10.11 0.44 -28.15
N GLU A 34 -9.55 0.33 -26.94
CA GLU A 34 -8.21 0.87 -26.62
C GLU A 34 -7.13 0.35 -27.58
N LYS A 35 -7.20 -0.94 -27.93
CA LYS A 35 -6.24 -1.58 -28.85
C LYS A 35 -6.30 -0.98 -30.25
N ASP A 36 -7.51 -0.71 -30.76
CA ASP A 36 -7.70 -0.19 -32.10
C ASP A 36 -7.19 1.24 -32.21
N LEU A 37 -7.43 2.04 -31.17
CA LEU A 37 -6.92 3.40 -31.12
C LEU A 37 -5.39 3.43 -31.00
N TRP A 38 -4.78 2.50 -30.25
CA TRP A 38 -3.32 2.36 -30.24
C TRP A 38 -2.75 1.98 -31.60
N LEU A 39 -3.40 1.06 -32.32
CA LEU A 39 -2.99 0.68 -33.67
C LEU A 39 -3.07 1.86 -34.63
N ALA A 40 -4.15 2.65 -34.58
CA ALA A 40 -4.31 3.85 -35.39
C ALA A 40 -3.21 4.89 -35.07
N LEU A 41 -2.96 5.17 -33.79
CA LEU A 41 -1.93 6.12 -33.36
C LEU A 41 -0.52 5.71 -33.79
N ARG A 42 -0.20 4.41 -33.76
CA ARG A 42 1.11 3.90 -34.18
C ARG A 42 1.27 3.87 -35.70
N ARG A 43 0.19 3.68 -36.47
CA ARG A 43 0.22 3.81 -37.93
C ARG A 43 0.59 5.23 -38.35
N GLU A 44 0.05 6.22 -37.65
CA GLU A 44 0.32 7.64 -37.90
C GLU A 44 1.67 8.09 -37.33
N ASP A 45 2.09 7.54 -36.19
CA ASP A 45 3.35 7.88 -35.55
C ASP A 45 4.18 6.63 -35.22
N ARG A 46 5.14 6.37 -36.10
CA ARG A 46 6.06 5.24 -35.98
C ARG A 46 7.09 5.41 -34.87
N THR A 47 7.20 6.58 -34.23
CA THR A 47 8.09 6.79 -33.07
C THR A 47 7.54 6.19 -31.79
N LEU A 48 6.25 5.82 -31.77
CA LEU A 48 5.65 5.10 -30.65
C LEU A 48 6.23 3.68 -30.53
N PRO A 49 6.48 3.19 -29.30
CA PRO A 49 7.01 1.84 -29.09
C PRO A 49 6.04 0.76 -29.57
N ILE A 50 6.55 -0.45 -29.83
CA ILE A 50 5.73 -1.58 -30.27
C ILE A 50 4.63 -1.91 -29.25
N ARG A 51 4.97 -1.89 -27.96
CA ARG A 51 4.02 -1.98 -26.85
C ARG A 51 3.74 -0.58 -26.31
N VAL A 52 2.80 0.11 -26.94
CA VAL A 52 2.37 1.44 -26.46
C VAL A 52 1.62 1.28 -25.14
N THR A 53 2.00 2.10 -24.18
CA THR A 53 1.28 2.25 -22.91
C THR A 53 0.77 3.68 -22.79
N PRO A 54 -0.27 3.93 -21.98
CA PRO A 54 -0.72 5.30 -21.71
C PRO A 54 0.42 6.22 -21.21
N ARG A 55 1.40 5.65 -20.51
CA ARG A 55 2.56 6.38 -20.01
C ARG A 55 3.57 6.76 -21.10
N SER A 56 3.79 5.90 -22.10
CA SER A 56 4.73 6.21 -23.19
C SER A 56 4.16 7.20 -24.21
N ALA A 57 2.88 7.55 -24.12
CA ALA A 57 2.17 8.36 -25.10
C ALA A 57 1.38 9.53 -24.48
N LEU A 58 1.81 10.06 -23.32
CA LEU A 58 1.07 11.09 -22.56
C LEU A 58 0.64 12.28 -23.42
N ARG A 59 1.58 12.89 -24.18
CA ARG A 59 1.27 14.05 -25.04
C ARG A 59 0.20 13.74 -26.08
N LYS A 60 0.18 12.52 -26.64
CA LYS A 60 -0.85 12.12 -27.60
C LYS A 60 -2.21 11.95 -26.92
N ILE A 61 -2.22 11.38 -25.72
CA ILE A 61 -3.46 11.23 -24.95
C ILE A 61 -4.01 12.60 -24.54
N GLU A 62 -3.15 13.51 -24.12
CA GLU A 62 -3.50 14.90 -23.81
C GLU A 62 -4.12 15.59 -25.04
N ALA A 63 -3.46 15.51 -26.19
CA ALA A 63 -3.97 16.07 -27.44
C ALA A 63 -5.32 15.47 -27.87
N LEU A 64 -5.47 14.14 -27.82
CA LEU A 64 -6.73 13.45 -28.14
C LEU A 64 -7.86 13.83 -27.19
N GLY A 65 -7.53 14.09 -25.92
CA GLY A 65 -8.49 14.52 -24.91
C GLY A 65 -8.77 16.01 -24.87
N GLY A 66 -8.06 16.82 -25.66
CA GLY A 66 -8.12 18.28 -25.58
C GLY A 66 -7.55 18.85 -24.26
N LEU A 67 -6.64 18.14 -23.61
CA LEU A 67 -5.97 18.60 -22.39
C LEU A 67 -4.75 19.48 -22.73
N PRO A 68 -4.39 20.44 -21.86
CA PRO A 68 -3.13 21.14 -21.96
C PRO A 68 -1.93 20.20 -21.82
N ASP A 69 -0.83 20.53 -22.51
CA ASP A 69 0.42 19.78 -22.41
C ASP A 69 0.86 19.60 -20.94
N GLY A 70 1.21 18.36 -20.60
CA GLY A 70 1.66 17.98 -19.26
C GLY A 70 0.56 17.96 -18.19
N ALA A 71 -0.72 18.07 -18.54
CA ALA A 71 -1.84 17.93 -17.60
C ALA A 71 -1.82 16.57 -16.87
N LEU A 72 -1.60 15.46 -17.58
CA LEU A 72 -1.56 14.12 -16.97
C LEU A 72 -0.35 13.95 -16.07
N LEU A 73 0.77 14.59 -16.39
CA LEU A 73 1.97 14.55 -15.55
C LEU A 73 1.78 15.36 -14.26
N ARG A 74 1.19 16.56 -14.36
CA ARG A 74 0.90 17.44 -13.21
C ARG A 74 -0.13 16.80 -12.26
N GLU A 75 -1.18 16.23 -12.82
CA GLU A 75 -2.27 15.66 -12.03
C GLU A 75 -1.92 14.30 -11.42
N ALA A 76 -0.95 13.55 -11.95
CA ALA A 76 -0.54 12.26 -11.38
C ALA A 76 0.03 12.34 -9.95
N GLY A 77 0.17 13.53 -9.36
CA GLY A 77 0.42 13.75 -7.93
C GLY A 77 1.75 13.22 -7.39
N GLY A 78 2.58 12.63 -8.24
CA GLY A 78 3.94 12.21 -7.91
C GLY A 78 4.88 13.38 -8.11
N ARG A 79 5.48 13.90 -7.03
CA ARG A 79 6.69 14.72 -7.18
C ARG A 79 7.70 13.91 -7.99
N ALA A 80 8.36 14.55 -8.96
CA ALA A 80 9.57 13.99 -9.52
C ALA A 80 10.53 13.71 -8.35
N CYS A 81 11.00 12.47 -8.25
CA CYS A 81 12.00 12.13 -7.25
C CYS A 81 13.29 12.89 -7.57
N GLY A 82 13.88 13.57 -6.58
CA GLY A 82 15.12 14.36 -6.75
C GLY A 82 16.36 13.55 -7.10
N HIS A 83 16.29 12.22 -7.05
CA HIS A 83 17.41 11.29 -7.28
C HIS A 83 17.65 10.97 -8.78
N GLY A 84 17.30 11.89 -9.68
CA GLY A 84 17.68 11.84 -11.10
C GLY A 84 16.71 11.08 -12.02
N GLY A 85 16.16 11.82 -13.00
CA GLY A 85 15.72 11.33 -14.32
C GLY A 85 14.50 10.41 -14.42
N ALA A 86 14.16 9.67 -13.37
CA ALA A 86 13.07 8.72 -13.40
C ALA A 86 11.76 9.41 -12.96
N THR A 87 10.93 9.82 -13.92
CA THR A 87 9.50 10.06 -13.66
C THR A 87 8.77 8.81 -13.14
N ARG A 88 9.47 7.66 -13.07
CA ARG A 88 8.98 6.36 -12.60
C ARG A 88 8.60 6.42 -11.12
N GLN A 89 7.30 6.51 -10.93
CA GLN A 89 6.54 5.94 -9.82
C GLN A 89 6.75 4.41 -9.65
N VAL A 90 7.81 3.77 -10.18
CA VAL A 90 8.03 2.31 -10.10
C VAL A 90 9.49 1.93 -9.80
N GLU A 91 10.46 2.82 -10.00
CA GLU A 91 11.87 2.40 -10.07
C GLU A 91 12.88 3.32 -9.41
N CYS A 92 12.45 4.20 -8.52
CA CYS A 92 13.44 4.81 -7.66
C CYS A 92 13.62 3.91 -6.43
N PRO A 93 14.75 3.18 -6.29
CA PRO A 93 15.04 2.40 -5.09
C PRO A 93 15.07 3.28 -3.82
N SER A 94 15.30 4.59 -3.97
CA SER A 94 15.31 5.58 -2.90
C SER A 94 13.95 6.25 -2.66
N CYS A 95 13.10 6.43 -3.68
CA CYS A 95 11.75 7.00 -3.55
C CYS A 95 10.72 5.86 -3.48
N ARG A 96 10.69 5.18 -2.34
CA ARG A 96 9.81 4.04 -2.00
C ARG A 96 8.34 4.39 -1.78
N MET A 97 7.98 5.66 -1.95
CA MET A 97 6.58 6.11 -1.92
C MET A 97 6.00 6.03 -3.32
N ILE A 98 5.56 4.83 -3.71
CA ILE A 98 4.81 4.62 -4.94
C ILE A 98 3.32 4.65 -4.59
N PRO A 99 2.56 5.67 -5.01
CA PRO A 99 1.12 5.64 -4.92
C PRO A 99 0.60 4.51 -5.80
N ALA A 100 -0.03 3.50 -5.22
CA ALA A 100 -0.76 2.50 -6.00
C ALA A 100 -1.91 3.18 -6.75
N ALA A 101 -2.30 2.61 -7.89
CA ALA A 101 -3.56 3.00 -8.53
C ALA A 101 -4.72 2.54 -7.63
N VAL A 102 -5.52 3.49 -7.16
CA VAL A 102 -6.66 3.24 -6.27
C VAL A 102 -7.92 3.77 -6.95
N ALA A 103 -8.95 2.95 -7.01
CA ALA A 103 -10.25 3.39 -7.52
C ALA A 103 -10.84 4.49 -6.63
N LEU A 104 -11.44 5.52 -7.21
CA LEU A 104 -12.29 6.45 -6.45
C LEU A 104 -13.61 5.75 -6.10
N CYS A 105 -14.21 6.10 -4.95
CA CYS A 105 -15.59 5.68 -4.69
C CYS A 105 -16.54 6.27 -5.75
N ARG A 106 -17.64 5.58 -6.06
CA ARG A 106 -18.56 6.01 -7.14
C ARG A 106 -19.12 7.43 -6.93
N ARG A 107 -19.27 7.87 -5.67
CA ARG A 107 -19.70 9.25 -5.36
C ARG A 107 -18.63 10.30 -5.70
N CYS A 108 -17.35 10.03 -5.44
CA CYS A 108 -16.26 10.92 -5.86
C CYS A 108 -16.11 10.94 -7.38
N ALA A 109 -16.28 9.78 -8.01
CA ALA A 109 -16.17 9.62 -9.45
C ALA A 109 -17.45 9.98 -10.22
N ARG A 110 -18.52 10.46 -9.55
CA ARG A 110 -19.83 10.73 -10.17
C ARG A 110 -20.34 9.59 -11.08
N GLY A 111 -20.12 8.34 -10.66
CA GLY A 111 -20.50 7.14 -11.41
C GLY A 111 -19.40 6.56 -12.32
N ASP A 112 -18.37 7.34 -12.65
CA ASP A 112 -17.25 6.88 -13.49
C ASP A 112 -16.39 5.82 -12.77
N GLN A 113 -15.73 4.97 -13.56
CA GLN A 113 -14.64 4.12 -13.07
C GLN A 113 -13.32 4.88 -13.20
N VAL A 114 -12.88 5.51 -12.11
CA VAL A 114 -11.67 6.34 -12.09
C VAL A 114 -10.65 5.73 -11.16
N THR A 115 -9.41 5.57 -11.63
CA THR A 115 -8.28 5.22 -10.77
C THR A 115 -7.32 6.40 -10.64
N VAL A 116 -6.91 6.68 -9.40
CA VAL A 116 -5.97 7.74 -9.07
C VAL A 116 -4.68 7.17 -8.50
N ALA A 117 -3.55 7.79 -8.80
CA ALA A 117 -2.27 7.49 -8.17
C ALA A 117 -2.22 8.15 -6.79
N ARG A 118 -2.64 7.43 -5.73
CA ARG A 118 -2.60 7.93 -4.34
C ARG A 118 -2.16 6.85 -3.36
N MET A 119 -1.53 7.25 -2.27
CA MET A 119 -1.12 6.37 -1.17
C MET A 119 -2.32 5.90 -0.30
N HIS A 120 -3.54 6.32 -0.64
CA HIS A 120 -4.71 6.14 0.19
C HIS A 120 -5.25 4.71 0.15
N GLY A 121 -5.78 4.28 1.28
CA GLY A 121 -6.46 2.99 1.41
C GLY A 121 -7.83 2.91 0.74
N PRO A 122 -8.49 1.75 0.89
CA PRO A 122 -9.70 1.36 0.19
C PRO A 122 -10.97 2.01 0.76
N VAL A 123 -10.87 3.02 1.62
CA VAL A 123 -12.03 3.68 2.24
C VAL A 123 -12.07 5.15 1.89
N CYS A 124 -13.20 5.58 1.32
CA CYS A 124 -13.49 6.98 1.15
C CYS A 124 -14.05 7.53 2.47
N VAL A 125 -13.25 8.33 3.18
CA VAL A 125 -13.68 8.94 4.46
C VAL A 125 -14.85 9.90 4.26
N ARG A 126 -14.85 10.68 3.17
CA ARG A 126 -15.89 11.67 2.85
C ARG A 126 -17.26 11.02 2.68
N HIS A 127 -17.32 9.94 1.90
CA HIS A 127 -18.58 9.28 1.58
C HIS A 127 -18.87 8.05 2.45
N ARG A 128 -17.92 7.65 3.31
CA ARG A 128 -17.98 6.46 4.17
C ARG A 128 -18.27 5.20 3.35
N ARG A 129 -17.44 4.95 2.34
CA ARG A 129 -17.60 3.80 1.42
C ARG A 129 -16.30 3.04 1.26
N TRP A 130 -16.38 1.73 1.23
CA TRP A 130 -15.31 0.87 0.76
C TRP A 130 -15.28 0.90 -0.76
N HIS A 131 -14.11 1.16 -1.34
CA HIS A 131 -13.86 1.17 -2.78
C HIS A 131 -12.64 0.32 -3.19
N GLY A 132 -12.18 -0.55 -2.30
CA GLY A 132 -11.11 -1.51 -2.60
C GLY A 132 -11.60 -2.63 -3.53
N SER A 133 -10.69 -3.13 -4.37
CA SER A 133 -10.93 -4.32 -5.20
C SER A 133 -12.14 -4.19 -6.14
N GLY A 134 -12.40 -2.97 -6.65
CA GLY A 134 -13.48 -2.69 -7.60
C GLY A 134 -14.90 -2.66 -7.02
N ARG A 135 -15.07 -2.92 -5.72
CA ARG A 135 -16.37 -2.85 -5.04
C ARG A 135 -16.69 -1.40 -4.67
N ASP A 136 -17.96 -1.09 -4.40
CA ASP A 136 -18.35 0.21 -3.83
C ASP A 136 -19.46 0.00 -2.79
N ILE A 137 -19.06 -0.21 -1.53
CA ILE A 137 -19.94 -0.67 -0.46
C ILE A 137 -20.09 0.44 0.60
N PRO A 138 -21.31 0.85 0.97
CA PRO A 138 -21.52 1.78 2.07
C PRO A 138 -21.05 1.19 3.41
N LEU A 139 -20.43 2.03 4.24
CA LEU A 139 -19.92 1.66 5.57
C LEU A 139 -20.65 2.45 6.69
N PRO A 140 -21.99 2.35 6.82
CA PRO A 140 -22.71 3.03 7.89
C PRO A 140 -22.29 2.46 9.26
N GLY A 141 -22.09 3.33 10.26
CA GLY A 141 -21.74 2.91 11.63
C GLY A 141 -20.35 2.26 11.82
N ARG A 142 -19.57 2.07 10.75
CA ARG A 142 -18.26 1.39 10.81
C ARG A 142 -17.11 2.35 11.14
N HIS A 143 -17.14 2.93 12.34
CA HIS A 143 -16.15 3.92 12.80
C HIS A 143 -14.70 3.39 12.78
N LYS A 144 -14.49 2.11 13.08
CA LYS A 144 -13.16 1.49 13.07
C LYS A 144 -12.49 1.53 11.68
N HIS A 145 -13.26 1.38 10.60
CA HIS A 145 -12.76 1.50 9.23
C HIS A 145 -12.33 2.92 8.89
N LEU A 146 -13.10 3.92 9.33
CA LEU A 146 -12.75 5.33 9.12
C LEU A 146 -11.49 5.71 9.91
N LEU A 147 -11.36 5.23 11.16
CA LEU A 147 -10.15 5.45 11.97
C LEU A 147 -8.92 4.80 11.33
N ALA A 148 -9.04 3.56 10.86
CA ALA A 148 -7.96 2.88 10.15
C ALA A 148 -7.55 3.64 8.88
N GLN A 149 -8.51 4.11 8.09
CA GLN A 149 -8.22 4.92 6.91
C GLN A 149 -7.53 6.25 7.26
N ARG A 150 -7.92 6.91 8.37
CA ARG A 150 -7.25 8.13 8.85
C ARG A 150 -5.82 7.83 9.31
N LEU A 151 -5.60 6.72 10.00
CA LEU A 151 -4.27 6.28 10.42
C LEU A 151 -3.37 6.03 9.21
N LEU A 152 -3.93 5.43 8.16
CA LEU A 152 -3.25 5.20 6.90
C LEU A 152 -2.89 6.52 6.20
N ASN A 153 -3.87 7.42 6.06
CA ASN A 153 -3.69 8.72 5.41
C ASN A 153 -2.79 9.69 6.19
N GLY A 154 -2.66 9.49 7.51
CA GLY A 154 -1.83 10.29 8.40
C GLY A 154 -0.51 9.59 8.72
N THR A 155 -0.43 9.01 9.92
CA THR A 155 0.79 8.46 10.51
C THR A 155 1.53 7.47 9.61
N LEU A 156 0.84 6.53 8.96
CA LEU A 156 1.49 5.55 8.10
C LEU A 156 2.02 6.16 6.80
N THR A 157 1.27 7.09 6.20
CA THR A 157 1.76 7.85 5.03
C THR A 157 3.02 8.64 5.38
N LEU A 158 3.07 9.29 6.56
CA LEU A 158 4.26 10.00 7.03
C LEU A 158 5.48 9.07 7.25
N ARG A 159 5.23 7.78 7.49
CA ARG A 159 6.27 6.75 7.61
C ARG A 159 6.64 6.10 6.27
N GLY A 160 6.02 6.51 5.16
CA GLY A 160 6.22 5.90 3.84
C GLY A 160 5.58 4.52 3.69
N VAL A 161 4.50 4.24 4.44
CA VAL A 161 3.81 2.94 4.48
C VAL A 161 2.45 3.03 3.79
N PRO A 162 2.34 2.70 2.48
CA PRO A 162 1.06 2.69 1.75
C PRO A 162 0.15 1.51 2.12
N TYR A 163 -1.10 1.54 1.64
CA TYR A 163 -2.08 0.47 1.87
C TYR A 163 -1.58 -0.92 1.41
N ARG A 164 -0.96 -0.98 0.23
CA ARG A 164 -0.47 -2.21 -0.38
C ARG A 164 1.05 -2.29 -0.25
N SER A 165 1.52 -2.22 0.99
CA SER A 165 2.95 -2.27 1.30
C SER A 165 3.31 -3.61 1.97
N PRO A 166 4.59 -4.00 1.91
CA PRO A 166 5.07 -5.18 2.62
C PRO A 166 4.76 -5.15 4.13
N GLU A 167 4.76 -3.99 4.76
CA GLU A 167 4.42 -3.82 6.18
C GLU A 167 2.95 -4.18 6.47
N VAL A 168 2.04 -3.84 5.55
CA VAL A 168 0.62 -4.22 5.65
C VAL A 168 0.45 -5.72 5.41
N ASP A 169 1.18 -6.29 4.46
CA ASP A 169 1.18 -7.73 4.19
C ASP A 169 1.73 -8.52 5.38
N ALA A 170 2.80 -8.05 6.01
CA ALA A 170 3.37 -8.64 7.23
C ALA A 170 2.38 -8.61 8.39
N ALA A 171 1.64 -7.52 8.57
CA ALA A 171 0.58 -7.44 9.59
C ALA A 171 -0.54 -8.45 9.31
N ALA A 172 -0.97 -8.57 8.05
CA ALA A 172 -1.99 -9.54 7.65
C ALA A 172 -1.51 -10.99 7.88
N GLU A 173 -0.26 -11.29 7.53
CA GLU A 173 0.37 -12.60 7.73
C GLU A 173 0.45 -12.95 9.23
N LEU A 174 0.87 -12.02 10.08
CA LEU A 174 0.94 -12.23 11.52
C LEU A 174 -0.43 -12.49 12.16
N LEU A 175 -1.47 -11.74 11.76
CA LEU A 175 -2.84 -11.97 12.21
C LEU A 175 -3.34 -13.35 11.77
N ARG A 176 -3.04 -13.76 10.54
CA ARG A 176 -3.39 -15.09 10.02
C ARG A 176 -2.70 -16.19 10.80
N LEU A 177 -1.38 -16.14 10.95
CA LEU A 177 -0.58 -17.16 11.64
C LEU A 177 -1.01 -17.34 13.09
N ARG A 178 -1.51 -16.29 13.74
CA ARG A 178 -2.04 -16.38 15.09
C ARG A 178 -3.42 -17.05 15.15
N ASN A 179 -4.30 -16.75 14.19
CA ASN A 179 -5.72 -17.19 14.18
C ASN A 179 -5.97 -18.55 13.49
N LEU A 180 -4.95 -19.27 13.04
CA LEU A 180 -5.07 -20.57 12.35
C LEU A 180 -5.74 -21.71 13.15
N GLU A 181 -6.29 -21.45 14.33
CA GLU A 181 -7.03 -22.42 15.16
C GLU A 181 -8.53 -22.49 14.83
N GLY A 182 -9.05 -21.64 13.92
CA GLY A 182 -10.43 -21.68 13.45
C GLY A 182 -10.50 -21.81 11.94
N GLY A 183 -10.68 -23.03 11.43
CA GLY A 183 -10.95 -23.27 10.02
C GLY A 183 -12.32 -22.72 9.63
N CYS A 184 -12.35 -21.73 8.74
CA CYS A 184 -13.39 -21.60 7.73
C CYS A 184 -12.91 -20.66 6.63
N ALA A 185 -12.78 -21.19 5.41
CA ALA A 185 -12.52 -20.42 4.20
C ALA A 185 -13.80 -19.67 3.75
N ALA A 186 -14.34 -18.82 4.62
CA ALA A 186 -15.45 -17.94 4.27
C ALA A 186 -14.90 -16.71 3.53
N GLU A 187 -15.19 -16.64 2.23
CA GLU A 187 -15.04 -15.54 1.27
C GLU A 187 -13.90 -14.53 1.56
N LEU A 188 -12.75 -14.77 0.91
CA LEU A 188 -11.51 -13.97 0.98
C LEU A 188 -11.66 -12.43 0.93
N LEU A 189 -12.76 -11.92 0.39
CA LEU A 189 -13.04 -10.49 0.20
C LEU A 189 -13.84 -9.85 1.34
N ASP A 190 -14.77 -10.58 1.97
CA ASP A 190 -15.45 -10.12 3.18
C ASP A 190 -14.46 -10.09 4.36
N ASP A 191 -13.50 -11.01 4.35
CA ASP A 191 -12.35 -10.96 5.27
C ASP A 191 -11.49 -9.70 5.05
N GLU A 192 -11.26 -9.24 3.81
CA GLU A 192 -10.49 -8.00 3.58
C GLU A 192 -11.15 -6.79 4.25
N ILE A 193 -12.45 -6.60 4.04
CA ILE A 193 -13.20 -5.49 4.64
C ILE A 193 -13.23 -5.63 6.16
N LEU A 194 -13.52 -6.81 6.70
CA LEU A 194 -13.65 -7.03 8.13
C LEU A 194 -12.31 -6.88 8.87
N GLN A 195 -11.21 -7.35 8.28
CA GLN A 195 -9.89 -7.30 8.88
C GLN A 195 -9.18 -5.96 8.68
N PHE A 196 -9.62 -5.12 7.73
CA PHE A 196 -8.97 -3.85 7.42
C PHE A 196 -8.59 -3.02 8.66
N PRO A 197 -9.49 -2.80 9.65
CA PRO A 197 -9.11 -2.04 10.83
C PRO A 197 -8.00 -2.70 11.66
N ARG A 198 -8.04 -4.03 11.83
CA ARG A 198 -7.04 -4.78 12.59
C ARG A 198 -5.69 -4.78 11.89
N ARG A 199 -5.68 -5.01 10.58
CA ARG A 199 -4.46 -4.99 9.74
C ARG A 199 -3.75 -3.65 9.85
N ILE A 200 -4.46 -2.55 9.59
CA ILE A 200 -3.87 -1.21 9.61
C ILE A 200 -3.44 -0.79 11.02
N ALA A 201 -4.23 -1.11 12.05
CA ALA A 201 -3.86 -0.80 13.42
C ALA A 201 -2.61 -1.58 13.86
N LEU A 202 -2.46 -2.86 13.46
CA LEU A 202 -1.26 -3.64 13.73
C LEU A 202 -0.06 -3.10 12.93
N THR A 203 -0.21 -2.74 11.65
CA THR A 203 0.85 -2.12 10.85
C THR A 203 1.41 -0.87 11.52
N ALA A 204 0.55 -0.01 12.10
CA ALA A 204 1.01 1.17 12.83
C ALA A 204 1.85 0.85 14.07
N ARG A 205 1.65 -0.33 14.69
CA ARG A 205 2.47 -0.82 15.81
C ARG A 205 3.74 -1.51 15.33
N LEU A 206 3.67 -2.29 14.26
CA LEU A 206 4.83 -2.94 13.67
C LEU A 206 5.87 -1.93 13.14
N THR A 207 5.40 -0.75 12.74
CA THR A 207 6.24 0.35 12.23
C THR A 207 6.60 1.40 13.29
N ASP A 208 6.35 1.11 14.58
CA ASP A 208 6.80 1.95 15.70
C ASP A 208 8.34 1.97 15.79
N ALA A 209 8.92 3.13 16.10
CA ALA A 209 10.36 3.30 16.17
C ALA A 209 11.02 2.42 17.25
N ARG A 210 10.35 2.22 18.40
CA ARG A 210 10.86 1.38 19.49
C ARG A 210 11.05 -0.06 19.04
N LEU A 211 10.05 -0.60 18.35
CA LEU A 211 10.12 -1.95 17.78
C LEU A 211 11.15 -2.03 16.65
N ALA A 212 11.18 -1.03 15.76
CA ALA A 212 12.14 -0.99 14.67
C ALA A 212 13.59 -1.03 15.16
N ASN A 213 13.92 -0.28 16.22
CA ASN A 213 15.27 -0.25 16.81
C ASN A 213 15.73 -1.64 17.25
N VAL A 214 14.83 -2.42 17.84
CA VAL A 214 15.11 -3.80 18.24
C VAL A 214 15.22 -4.70 17.01
N LEU A 215 14.27 -4.61 16.07
CA LEU A 215 14.28 -5.39 14.84
C LEU A 215 15.48 -5.09 13.93
N MET A 216 16.15 -3.95 14.05
CA MET A 216 17.38 -3.66 13.28
C MET A 216 18.63 -4.34 13.86
N SER A 217 18.60 -4.87 15.09
CA SER A 217 19.73 -5.55 15.70
C SER A 217 20.11 -6.82 14.92
N GLN A 218 21.36 -6.92 14.46
CA GLN A 218 21.84 -8.06 13.67
C GLN A 218 21.92 -9.36 14.49
N GLY A 219 21.93 -9.26 15.83
CA GLY A 219 22.04 -10.42 16.73
C GLY A 219 20.74 -11.18 16.99
N LEU A 220 19.58 -10.74 16.45
CA LEU A 220 18.29 -11.39 16.71
C LEU A 220 18.08 -12.64 15.83
N GLY A 221 18.08 -13.80 16.48
CA GLY A 221 17.74 -15.10 15.92
C GLY A 221 16.24 -15.32 15.69
N GLY A 222 15.90 -16.37 14.96
CA GLY A 222 14.53 -16.67 14.55
C GLY A 222 13.56 -16.90 15.73
N TYR A 223 14.01 -17.58 16.78
CA TYR A 223 13.19 -17.86 17.97
C TYR A 223 12.82 -16.57 18.73
N ALA A 224 13.79 -15.68 18.94
CA ALA A 224 13.54 -14.37 19.55
C ALA A 224 12.54 -13.54 18.73
N LEU A 225 12.70 -13.52 17.40
CA LEU A 225 11.77 -12.83 16.50
C LEU A 225 10.36 -13.43 16.55
N ALA A 226 10.24 -14.76 16.59
CA ALA A 226 8.96 -15.44 16.66
C ALA A 226 8.21 -15.10 17.96
N MET A 227 8.91 -15.15 19.09
CA MET A 227 8.36 -14.76 20.38
C MET A 227 7.99 -13.28 20.42
N LEU A 228 8.83 -12.40 19.87
CA LEU A 228 8.55 -10.98 19.79
C LEU A 228 7.26 -10.70 19.01
N PHE A 229 7.15 -11.24 17.79
CA PHE A 229 5.95 -11.03 16.98
C PHE A 229 4.70 -11.62 17.63
N ASP A 230 4.76 -12.83 18.19
CA ASP A 230 3.62 -13.42 18.91
C ASP A 230 3.15 -12.52 20.06
N ARG A 231 4.08 -12.03 20.90
CA ARG A 231 3.75 -11.17 22.03
C ARG A 231 3.16 -9.83 21.60
N VAL A 232 3.69 -9.22 20.53
CA VAL A 232 3.15 -7.97 19.97
C VAL A 232 1.73 -8.17 19.45
N VAL A 233 1.48 -9.25 18.68
CA VAL A 233 0.14 -9.54 18.14
C VAL A 233 -0.84 -9.91 19.28
N ALA A 234 -0.36 -10.60 20.31
CA ALA A 234 -1.14 -10.89 21.52
C ALA A 234 -1.57 -9.63 22.26
N ALA A 235 -0.63 -8.74 22.57
CA ALA A 235 -0.93 -7.46 23.18
C ALA A 235 -1.84 -6.59 22.31
N HIS A 236 -1.65 -6.62 20.98
CA HIS A 236 -2.52 -5.90 20.06
C HIS A 236 -3.99 -6.32 20.19
N SER A 237 -4.24 -7.61 20.45
CA SER A 237 -5.59 -8.14 20.65
C SER A 237 -6.21 -7.68 21.98
N LEU A 238 -5.39 -7.36 22.98
CA LEU A 238 -5.81 -6.85 24.30
C LEU A 238 -6.01 -5.33 24.31
N GLY A 239 -5.46 -4.61 23.33
CA GLY A 239 -5.65 -3.18 23.12
C GLY A 239 -4.38 -2.35 23.28
N HIS A 240 -4.51 -1.03 23.10
CA HIS A 240 -3.37 -0.12 22.97
C HIS A 240 -2.44 -0.10 24.19
N ARG A 241 -2.99 -0.05 25.41
CA ARG A 241 -2.19 -0.02 26.66
C ARG A 241 -1.29 -1.25 26.80
N ALA A 242 -1.77 -2.42 26.38
CA ALA A 242 -0.97 -3.64 26.44
C ALA A 242 0.21 -3.60 25.46
N VAL A 243 0.02 -3.06 24.26
CA VAL A 243 1.10 -2.91 23.27
C VAL A 243 2.12 -1.88 23.74
N ASP A 244 1.66 -0.74 24.25
CA ASP A 244 2.55 0.31 24.75
C ASP A 244 3.38 -0.22 25.92
N GLY A 245 2.79 -0.97 26.85
CA GLY A 245 3.52 -1.63 27.93
C GLY A 245 4.58 -2.63 27.45
N ILE A 246 4.33 -3.38 26.37
CA ILE A 246 5.38 -4.20 25.73
C ILE A 246 6.48 -3.31 25.18
N PHE A 247 6.14 -2.26 24.43
CA PHE A 247 7.13 -1.41 23.77
C PHE A 247 7.99 -0.60 24.76
N ASP A 248 7.43 -0.18 25.89
CA ASP A 248 8.17 0.56 26.93
C ASP A 248 9.18 -0.32 27.67
N SER A 249 8.91 -1.63 27.74
CA SER A 249 9.81 -2.63 28.31
C SER A 249 10.79 -3.23 27.30
N LEU A 250 10.62 -2.95 26.00
CA LEU A 250 11.32 -3.64 24.94
C LEU A 250 12.78 -3.18 24.88
N ARG A 251 13.71 -4.09 25.20
CA ARG A 251 15.15 -3.80 25.17
C ARG A 251 15.99 -5.05 24.94
N ILE A 252 17.20 -4.85 24.44
CA ILE A 252 18.22 -5.90 24.38
C ILE A 252 19.23 -5.61 25.48
N GLN A 253 19.46 -6.59 26.37
CA GLN A 253 20.44 -6.51 27.45
C GLN A 253 21.33 -7.75 27.37
N GLY A 254 22.60 -7.55 27.00
CA GLY A 254 23.52 -8.67 26.75
C GLY A 254 23.00 -9.61 25.67
N ARG A 255 22.79 -10.89 26.03
CA ARG A 255 22.26 -11.94 25.15
C ARG A 255 20.75 -12.16 25.29
N GLU A 256 20.03 -11.22 25.89
CA GLU A 256 18.61 -11.35 26.15
C GLU A 256 17.80 -10.22 25.50
N LEU A 257 16.71 -10.60 24.85
CA LEU A 257 15.65 -9.72 24.42
C LEU A 257 14.55 -9.72 25.48
N TRP A 258 14.33 -8.57 26.10
CA TRP A 258 13.27 -8.35 27.07
C TRP A 258 11.99 -7.91 26.35
N ILE A 259 10.90 -8.64 26.57
CA ILE A 259 9.56 -8.40 26.00
C ILE A 259 8.55 -8.41 27.15
N GLY A 260 8.14 -7.24 27.62
CA GLY A 260 7.35 -7.15 28.85
C GLY A 260 8.17 -7.57 30.06
N ARG A 261 7.66 -8.54 30.81
CA ARG A 261 8.32 -9.14 31.98
C ARG A 261 9.09 -10.42 31.64
N SER A 262 9.22 -10.76 30.37
CA SER A 262 9.85 -12.01 29.92
C SER A 262 11.14 -11.71 29.17
N ALA A 263 12.19 -12.48 29.44
CA ALA A 263 13.44 -12.46 28.70
C ALA A 263 13.52 -13.69 27.78
N VAL A 264 14.01 -13.50 26.56
CA VAL A 264 14.26 -14.56 25.58
C VAL A 264 15.69 -14.41 25.07
N ALA A 265 16.43 -15.50 24.95
CA ALA A 265 17.78 -15.45 24.39
C ALA A 265 17.75 -14.87 22.96
N THR A 266 18.61 -13.90 22.68
CA THR A 266 18.69 -13.24 21.37
C THR A 266 19.12 -14.23 20.28
N GLN A 267 19.95 -15.20 20.64
CA GLN A 267 20.40 -16.31 19.80
C GLN A 267 20.12 -17.66 20.47
N GLY A 268 19.98 -18.71 19.67
CA GLY A 268 19.64 -20.04 20.16
C GLY A 268 18.13 -20.33 20.16
N GLY A 269 17.76 -21.45 20.79
CA GLY A 269 16.36 -21.88 20.94
C GLY A 269 15.71 -21.33 22.20
N CYS A 270 14.38 -21.29 22.21
CA CYS A 270 13.58 -21.11 23.43
C CYS A 270 12.26 -21.87 23.30
N VAL A 271 11.54 -22.02 24.42
CA VAL A 271 10.20 -22.61 24.42
C VAL A 271 9.24 -21.64 23.72
N LEU A 272 8.78 -22.03 22.54
CA LEU A 272 7.84 -21.25 21.75
C LEU A 272 6.39 -21.54 22.16
N THR A 273 5.57 -20.49 22.18
CA THR A 273 4.10 -20.65 22.17
C THR A 273 3.65 -21.34 20.87
N PRO A 274 2.45 -21.95 20.82
CA PRO A 274 1.92 -22.53 19.58
C PRO A 274 1.90 -21.53 18.42
N ALA A 275 1.49 -20.28 18.67
CA ALA A 275 1.49 -19.22 17.68
C ALA A 275 2.91 -18.82 17.24
N ALA A 276 3.86 -18.65 18.17
CA ALA A 276 5.25 -18.35 17.82
C ALA A 276 5.88 -19.48 16.98
N ARG A 277 5.56 -20.74 17.26
CA ARG A 277 6.01 -21.89 16.45
C ARG A 277 5.50 -21.81 15.01
N ARG A 278 4.26 -21.38 14.80
CA ARG A 278 3.69 -21.14 13.45
C ARG A 278 4.37 -19.97 12.73
N MET A 279 4.81 -18.95 13.48
CA MET A 279 5.50 -17.79 12.91
C MET A 279 6.96 -18.07 12.50
N LEU A 280 7.64 -18.98 13.21
CA LEU A 280 9.08 -19.23 13.09
C LEU A 280 9.59 -19.38 11.63
N PRO A 281 8.93 -20.12 10.72
CA PRO A 281 9.43 -20.28 9.34
C PRO A 281 9.45 -18.97 8.54
N ARG A 282 8.66 -17.98 8.95
CA ARG A 282 8.40 -16.74 8.20
C ARG A 282 9.01 -15.50 8.83
N VAL A 283 9.51 -15.57 10.07
CA VAL A 283 9.97 -14.41 10.85
C VAL A 283 11.03 -13.56 10.16
N LYS A 284 11.94 -14.15 9.37
CA LYS A 284 12.95 -13.38 8.64
C LYS A 284 12.33 -12.54 7.53
N ALA A 285 11.40 -13.12 6.76
CA ALA A 285 10.66 -12.41 5.72
C ALA A 285 9.75 -11.33 6.34
N ILE A 286 9.03 -11.67 7.42
CA ILE A 286 8.20 -10.72 8.17
C ILE A 286 9.04 -9.56 8.70
N ARG A 287 10.21 -9.82 9.30
CA ARG A 287 11.14 -8.78 9.75
C ARG A 287 11.57 -7.87 8.60
N ALA A 288 11.96 -8.43 7.46
CA ALA A 288 12.35 -7.65 6.28
C ALA A 288 11.19 -6.77 5.78
N HIS A 289 9.98 -7.31 5.71
CA HIS A 289 8.78 -6.57 5.31
C HIS A 289 8.40 -5.46 6.29
N VAL A 290 8.45 -5.72 7.61
CA VAL A 290 8.19 -4.70 8.64
C VAL A 290 9.20 -3.56 8.58
N LEU A 291 10.45 -3.85 8.25
CA LEU A 291 11.52 -2.87 8.14
C LEU A 291 11.64 -2.23 6.76
N ASN A 292 10.82 -2.59 5.78
CA ASN A 292 10.99 -2.15 4.40
C ASN A 292 11.01 -0.60 4.25
N HIS A 293 10.17 0.10 5.00
CA HIS A 293 10.15 1.57 5.10
C HIS A 293 11.41 2.20 5.73
N ARG A 294 12.28 1.41 6.38
CA ARG A 294 13.49 1.88 7.07
C ARG A 294 14.79 1.55 6.34
N VAL A 295 14.77 0.69 5.34
CA VAL A 295 15.99 0.15 4.72
C VAL A 295 16.62 1.16 3.74
N GLU A 296 16.92 2.42 4.10
CA GLU A 296 18.04 3.20 3.51
C GLU A 296 18.31 4.55 4.22
N LEU A 297 19.30 4.54 5.12
CA LEU A 297 20.12 5.69 5.56
C LEU A 297 21.63 5.36 5.45
N ARG A 298 21.99 4.36 4.64
CA ARG A 298 23.39 3.95 4.40
C ARG A 298 23.65 3.75 2.92
N SER A 299 23.62 4.86 2.20
CA SER A 299 24.31 5.05 0.93
C SER A 299 25.01 6.40 1.05
N ARG A 300 26.28 6.33 1.48
CA ARG A 300 27.28 7.34 1.19
C ARG A 300 27.89 7.00 -0.16
#